data_AF-A0A084VLM9-F1
#
_entry.id   AF-A0A084VLM9-F1
#
_cell.length_a   1.000
_cell.length_b   1.000
_cell.length_c   1.000
_cell.angle_alpha   90.00
_cell.angle_beta   90.00
_cell.angle_gamma   90.00
#
_symmetry.space_group_name_H-M   'P 1'
#
loop_
_entity.id
_entity.type
_entity.pdbx_description
1 polymer ?
#
loop_
_entity_poly.entity_id
_entity_poly.type
_entity_poly.pdbx_seq_one_letter_code
_entity_poly.pdbx_strand_id
1 'polypeptide(L)'
;MESAGQEAAPASYPRVGADFKSELESFRPETLAKADTQEKNVLPTAADVKCEKAQRSVIEGIEGFDASRLKHAETKEKNPLPDQEAIQAEKGVQRFIEGIESFDPSRLKHAETLEKNPLPTAEIIAEEKRA
;
A
#
# COMPACT_ATOMS: atom_id res chain seq x y z
N MET A 1 26.17 -32.09 -29.66
CA MET A 1 26.89 -33.05 -28.81
C MET A 1 26.22 -33.00 -27.45
N GLU A 2 25.08 -33.69 -27.29
CA GLU A 2 25.02 -35.04 -26.70
C GLU A 2 25.71 -35.06 -25.34
N SER A 3 24.98 -35.21 -24.24
CA SER A 3 24.43 -36.51 -23.88
C SER A 3 23.01 -36.43 -23.29
N ALA A 4 22.12 -37.22 -23.89
CA ALA A 4 20.79 -37.52 -23.40
C ALA A 4 20.82 -38.25 -22.04
N GLY A 5 19.68 -38.21 -21.36
CA GLY A 5 19.49 -38.71 -20.00
C GLY A 5 19.93 -40.15 -19.79
N GLN A 6 20.67 -40.36 -18.71
CA GLN A 6 20.73 -41.67 -18.07
C GLN A 6 19.40 -41.91 -17.37
N GLU A 7 18.46 -42.46 -18.13
CA GLU A 7 17.32 -43.19 -17.59
C GLU A 7 17.89 -44.26 -16.64
N ALA A 8 17.54 -44.17 -15.35
CA ALA A 8 17.97 -45.18 -14.39
C ALA A 8 17.50 -46.55 -14.90
N ALA A 9 18.43 -47.47 -15.12
CA ALA A 9 18.14 -48.77 -15.72
C ALA A 9 16.96 -49.44 -15.00
N PRO A 10 16.05 -50.16 -15.70
CA PRO A 10 14.81 -50.69 -15.13
C PRO A 10 15.01 -51.68 -13.96
N ALA A 11 16.26 -52.02 -13.64
CA ALA A 11 16.67 -52.79 -12.47
C ALA A 11 16.73 -51.97 -11.17
N SER A 12 16.79 -50.63 -11.22
CA SER A 12 16.93 -49.79 -10.02
C SER A 12 15.60 -49.36 -9.38
N TYR A 13 14.46 -49.61 -10.04
CA TYR A 13 13.17 -49.38 -9.40
C TYR A 13 12.94 -50.43 -8.32
N PRO A 14 12.41 -50.03 -7.14
CA PRO A 14 12.01 -51.00 -6.12
C PRO A 14 11.04 -52.00 -6.75
N ARG A 15 11.48 -53.25 -6.86
CA ARG A 15 10.66 -54.33 -7.41
C ARG A 15 9.69 -54.76 -6.33
N VAL A 16 8.42 -54.74 -6.69
CA VAL A 16 7.35 -55.29 -5.86
C VAL A 16 7.69 -56.75 -5.55
N GLY A 17 7.75 -57.10 -4.27
CA GLY A 17 8.01 -58.48 -3.84
C GLY A 17 6.97 -59.45 -4.41
N ALA A 18 7.38 -60.70 -4.65
CA ALA A 18 6.50 -61.72 -5.23
C ALA A 18 5.19 -61.88 -4.42
N ASP A 19 5.30 -61.77 -3.08
CA ASP A 19 4.18 -61.88 -2.15
C ASP A 19 3.16 -60.76 -2.37
N PHE A 20 3.61 -59.49 -2.46
CA PHE A 20 2.72 -58.35 -2.70
C PHE A 20 2.06 -58.41 -4.09
N LYS A 21 2.80 -58.87 -5.11
CA LYS A 21 2.23 -59.06 -6.45
C LYS A 21 1.09 -60.09 -6.43
N SER A 22 1.30 -61.21 -5.73
CA SER A 22 0.26 -62.24 -5.58
C SER A 22 -0.95 -61.74 -4.79
N GLU A 23 -0.73 -60.94 -3.74
CA GLU A 23 -1.79 -60.33 -2.94
C GLU A 23 -2.63 -59.38 -3.80
N LEU A 24 -1.99 -58.55 -4.63
CA LEU A 24 -2.66 -57.63 -5.55
C LEU A 24 -3.44 -58.36 -6.67
N GLU A 25 -2.88 -59.44 -7.23
CA GLU A 25 -3.57 -60.27 -8.23
C GLU A 25 -4.77 -61.01 -7.63
N SER A 26 -4.71 -61.34 -6.34
CA SER A 26 -5.82 -61.95 -5.59
C SER A 26 -6.80 -60.92 -5.00
N PHE A 27 -6.49 -59.63 -5.10
CA PHE A 27 -7.29 -58.57 -4.50
C PHE A 27 -8.67 -58.49 -5.17
N ARG A 28 -9.70 -58.60 -4.33
CA ARG A 28 -11.09 -58.56 -4.75
C ARG A 28 -11.67 -57.20 -4.39
N PRO A 29 -11.98 -56.32 -5.36
CA PRO A 29 -12.57 -55.02 -5.05
C PRO A 29 -13.92 -55.16 -4.33
N GLU A 30 -14.54 -56.34 -4.36
CA GLU A 30 -15.77 -56.65 -3.62
C GLU A 30 -15.54 -56.76 -2.10
N THR A 31 -14.30 -57.00 -1.64
CA THR A 31 -13.96 -57.05 -0.21
C THR A 31 -13.70 -55.68 0.39
N LEU A 32 -13.65 -54.62 -0.42
CA LEU A 32 -13.60 -53.25 0.10
C LEU A 32 -14.90 -52.93 0.84
N ALA A 33 -14.76 -52.37 2.04
CA ALA A 33 -15.89 -51.82 2.76
C ALA A 33 -16.57 -50.75 1.89
N LYS A 34 -17.90 -50.79 1.82
CA LYS A 34 -18.67 -49.75 1.13
C LYS A 34 -18.44 -48.42 1.86
N ALA A 35 -17.86 -47.45 1.14
CA ALA A 35 -17.77 -46.09 1.62
C ALA A 35 -19.09 -45.38 1.30
N ASP A 36 -19.79 -44.91 2.33
CA ASP A 36 -20.97 -44.08 2.15
C ASP A 36 -20.52 -42.66 1.77
N THR A 37 -20.85 -42.23 0.55
CA THR A 37 -20.55 -40.88 0.07
C THR A 37 -21.81 -40.03 0.19
N GLN A 38 -21.81 -39.08 1.11
CA GLN A 38 -22.92 -38.11 1.21
C GLN A 38 -22.71 -36.93 0.27
N GLU A 39 -23.59 -36.78 -0.70
CA GLU A 39 -23.70 -35.58 -1.54
C GLU A 39 -24.39 -34.47 -0.74
N LYS A 40 -23.63 -33.46 -0.30
CA LYS A 40 -24.17 -32.32 0.47
C LYS A 40 -24.80 -31.26 -0.45
N ASN A 41 -25.90 -31.61 -1.10
CA ASN A 41 -26.74 -30.63 -1.78
C ASN A 41 -27.65 -29.94 -0.77
N VAL A 42 -27.09 -29.00 0.00
CA VAL A 42 -27.89 -28.16 0.89
C VAL A 42 -28.70 -27.19 0.06
N LEU A 43 -30.03 -27.26 0.21
CA LEU A 43 -30.92 -26.28 -0.39
C LEU A 43 -30.74 -24.93 0.30
N PRO A 44 -30.92 -23.81 -0.42
CA PRO A 44 -30.96 -22.49 0.19
C PRO A 44 -31.97 -22.47 1.34
N THR A 45 -31.58 -21.86 2.46
CA THR A 45 -32.47 -21.69 3.59
C THR A 45 -33.52 -20.62 3.28
N ALA A 46 -34.60 -20.60 4.08
CA ALA A 46 -35.59 -19.53 4.00
C ALA A 46 -34.97 -18.13 4.25
N ALA A 47 -33.89 -18.07 5.03
CA ALA A 47 -33.14 -16.83 5.26
C ALA A 47 -32.41 -16.37 4.00
N ASP A 48 -31.76 -17.30 3.28
CA ASP A 48 -31.04 -17.00 2.04
C ASP A 48 -31.98 -16.44 0.98
N VAL A 49 -33.13 -17.09 0.76
CA VAL A 49 -34.14 -16.63 -0.21
C VAL A 49 -34.75 -15.29 0.19
N LYS A 50 -34.94 -15.05 1.49
CA LYS A 50 -35.46 -13.76 1.98
C LYS A 50 -34.44 -12.63 1.76
N CYS A 51 -33.16 -12.91 2.01
CA CYS A 51 -32.07 -11.97 1.78
C CYS A 51 -31.98 -11.63 0.29
N GLU A 52 -31.96 -12.63 -0.59
CA GLU A 52 -31.90 -12.46 -2.03
C GLU A 52 -33.07 -11.63 -2.57
N LYS A 53 -34.31 -11.90 -2.10
CA LYS A 53 -35.48 -11.11 -2.48
C LYS A 53 -35.36 -9.65 -2.04
N ALA A 54 -34.84 -9.39 -0.85
CA ALA A 54 -34.62 -8.03 -0.37
C ALA A 54 -33.56 -7.30 -1.21
N GLN A 55 -32.46 -7.97 -1.54
CA GLN A 55 -31.41 -7.41 -2.41
C GLN A 55 -31.96 -7.10 -3.81
N ARG A 56 -32.69 -8.05 -4.40
CA ARG A 56 -33.29 -7.86 -5.73
C ARG A 56 -34.28 -6.70 -5.75
N SER A 57 -35.12 -6.58 -4.73
CA SER A 57 -36.04 -5.43 -4.59
C SER A 57 -35.31 -4.09 -4.55
N VAL A 58 -34.13 -4.02 -3.94
CA VAL A 58 -33.32 -2.78 -3.90
C VAL A 58 -32.76 -2.48 -5.29
N ILE A 59 -32.23 -3.50 -5.97
CA ILE A 59 -31.67 -3.36 -7.32
C ILE A 59 -32.73 -2.89 -8.30
N GLU A 60 -33.90 -3.55 -8.34
CA GLU A 60 -35.03 -3.17 -9.20
C GLU A 60 -35.48 -1.73 -8.93
N GLY A 61 -35.49 -1.30 -7.66
CA GLY A 61 -35.82 0.06 -7.27
C GLY A 61 -34.81 1.11 -7.76
N ILE A 62 -33.53 0.75 -7.85
CA ILE A 62 -32.47 1.61 -8.37
C ILE A 62 -32.49 1.63 -9.90
N GLU A 63 -32.66 0.49 -10.56
CA GLU A 63 -32.74 0.37 -12.03
C GLU A 63 -33.95 1.13 -12.58
N GLY A 64 -35.09 1.06 -11.88
CA GLY A 64 -36.32 1.78 -12.23
C GLY A 64 -36.37 3.21 -11.68
N PHE A 65 -35.29 3.75 -11.11
CA PHE A 65 -35.30 5.07 -10.50
C PHE A 65 -35.45 6.17 -11.55
N ASP A 66 -36.60 6.84 -11.53
CA ASP A 66 -36.87 8.00 -12.38
C ASP A 66 -36.35 9.29 -11.71
N ALA A 67 -35.22 9.78 -12.21
CA ALA A 67 -34.58 11.01 -11.74
C ALA A 67 -35.44 12.26 -11.94
N SER A 68 -36.44 12.26 -12.84
CA SER A 68 -37.35 13.40 -13.03
C SER A 68 -38.24 13.66 -11.81
N ARG A 69 -38.37 12.66 -10.92
CA ARG A 69 -39.10 12.76 -9.66
C ARG A 69 -38.29 13.41 -8.53
N LEU A 70 -37.00 13.70 -8.76
CA LEU A 70 -36.19 14.44 -7.80
C LEU A 70 -36.75 15.87 -7.67
N LYS A 71 -36.86 16.33 -6.42
CA LYS A 71 -37.24 17.72 -6.15
C LYS A 71 -36.11 18.64 -6.61
N HIS A 72 -36.47 19.79 -7.15
CA HIS A 72 -35.49 20.83 -7.46
C HIS A 72 -34.76 21.27 -6.18
N ALA A 73 -33.43 21.33 -6.25
CA ALA A 73 -32.58 21.83 -5.19
C ALA A 73 -31.70 22.96 -5.74
N GLU A 74 -31.77 24.14 -5.12
CA GLU A 74 -30.92 25.29 -5.46
C GLU A 74 -29.56 25.12 -4.77
N THR A 75 -28.52 24.80 -5.53
CA THR A 75 -27.14 24.70 -5.01
C THR A 75 -26.42 26.03 -5.18
N LYS A 76 -25.97 26.64 -4.07
CA LYS A 76 -25.16 27.87 -4.07
C LYS A 76 -23.69 27.51 -3.93
N GLU A 77 -23.01 27.32 -5.05
CA GLU A 77 -21.56 27.21 -5.08
C GLU A 77 -20.93 28.60 -4.90
N LYS A 78 -20.11 28.76 -3.86
CA LYS A 78 -19.37 30.01 -3.60
C LYS A 78 -17.94 29.83 -4.06
N ASN A 79 -17.61 30.46 -5.18
CA ASN A 79 -16.23 30.63 -5.64
C ASN A 79 -15.86 32.13 -5.67
N PRO A 80 -15.75 32.79 -4.50
CA PRO A 80 -15.36 34.19 -4.45
C PRO A 80 -13.92 34.34 -4.94
N LEU A 81 -13.68 35.38 -5.73
CA LEU A 81 -12.31 35.80 -6.03
C LEU A 81 -11.61 36.22 -4.73
N PRO A 82 -10.28 36.05 -4.63
CA PRO A 82 -9.53 36.58 -3.50
C PRO A 82 -9.76 38.10 -3.39
N ASP A 83 -9.88 38.58 -2.16
CA ASP A 83 -10.04 40.00 -1.89
C ASP A 83 -8.74 40.77 -2.09
N GLN A 84 -8.83 42.10 -2.01
CA GLN A 84 -7.68 42.97 -2.21
C GLN A 84 -6.60 42.73 -1.15
N GLU A 85 -6.96 42.37 0.07
CA GLU A 85 -6.00 42.10 1.16
C GLU A 85 -5.17 40.86 0.87
N ALA A 86 -5.82 39.76 0.48
CA ALA A 86 -5.16 38.52 0.07
C ALA A 86 -4.19 38.76 -1.10
N ILE A 87 -4.61 39.51 -2.11
CA ILE A 87 -3.76 39.86 -3.26
C ILE A 87 -2.55 40.70 -2.83
N GLN A 88 -2.72 41.65 -1.92
CA GLN A 88 -1.60 42.49 -1.45
C GLN A 88 -0.63 41.70 -0.57
N ALA A 89 -1.14 40.81 0.29
CA ALA A 89 -0.32 39.92 1.10
C ALA A 89 0.57 39.04 0.20
N GLU A 90 -0.01 38.39 -0.81
CA GLU A 90 0.72 37.55 -1.76
C GLU A 90 1.77 38.35 -2.55
N LYS A 91 1.41 39.55 -3.03
CA LYS A 91 2.37 40.47 -3.67
C LYS A 91 3.52 40.87 -2.74
N GLY A 92 3.26 41.03 -1.44
CA GLY A 92 4.28 41.33 -0.44
C GLY A 92 5.28 40.19 -0.30
N VAL A 93 4.79 38.95 -0.21
CA VAL A 93 5.62 37.74 -0.16
C VAL A 93 6.47 37.60 -1.42
N GLN A 94 5.85 37.77 -2.59
CA GLN A 94 6.55 37.68 -3.88
C GLN A 94 7.71 38.68 -3.99
N ARG A 95 7.48 39.93 -3.59
CA ARG A 95 8.54 40.97 -3.54
C ARG A 95 9.68 40.62 -2.60
N PHE A 96 9.38 39.99 -1.47
CA PHE A 96 10.40 39.58 -0.51
C PHE A 96 11.28 38.45 -1.07
N ILE A 97 10.65 37.46 -1.69
CA ILE A 97 11.34 36.36 -2.38
C ILE A 97 12.26 36.93 -3.46
N GLU A 98 11.74 37.77 -4.36
CA GLU A 98 12.51 38.40 -5.42
C GLU A 98 13.68 39.24 -4.87
N GLY A 99 13.45 39.98 -3.78
CA GLY A 99 14.48 40.78 -3.13
C GLY A 99 15.62 39.95 -2.54
N ILE A 100 15.34 38.75 -2.04
CA ILE A 100 16.35 37.82 -1.54
C ILE A 100 17.09 37.14 -2.70
N GLU A 101 16.35 36.62 -3.70
CA GLU A 101 16.94 35.91 -4.83
C GLU A 101 17.86 36.82 -5.67
N SER A 102 17.51 38.09 -5.80
CA SER A 102 18.31 39.10 -6.52
C SER A 102 19.31 39.85 -5.64
N PHE A 103 19.45 39.48 -4.36
CA PHE A 103 20.33 40.18 -3.45
C PHE A 103 21.80 39.99 -3.83
N ASP A 104 22.47 41.08 -4.18
CA ASP A 104 23.90 41.10 -4.46
C ASP A 104 24.72 41.28 -3.16
N PRO A 105 25.47 40.25 -2.72
CA PRO A 105 26.27 40.33 -1.50
C PRO A 105 27.40 41.36 -1.57
N SER A 106 27.83 41.76 -2.77
CA SER A 106 28.89 42.77 -2.95
C SER A 106 28.47 44.16 -2.43
N ARG A 107 27.16 44.38 -2.25
CA ARG A 107 26.58 45.60 -1.68
C ARG A 107 26.67 45.65 -0.16
N LEU A 108 27.08 44.56 0.51
CA LEU A 108 27.30 44.55 1.95
C LEU A 108 28.58 45.32 2.29
N LYS A 109 28.50 46.19 3.31
CA LYS A 109 29.69 46.84 3.87
C LYS A 109 30.50 45.80 4.65
N HIS A 110 31.82 45.93 4.62
CA HIS A 110 32.68 45.12 5.46
C HIS A 110 32.33 45.32 6.94
N ALA A 111 32.16 44.22 7.67
CA ALA A 111 31.93 44.21 9.11
C ALA A 111 33.03 43.38 9.78
N GLU A 112 33.90 44.04 10.54
CA GLU A 112 34.91 43.39 11.35
C GLU A 112 34.29 43.00 12.70
N THR A 113 34.22 41.71 12.98
CA THR A 113 33.66 41.20 14.24
C THR A 113 34.77 40.99 15.26
N LEU A 114 34.69 41.68 16.40
CA LEU A 114 35.55 41.44 17.56
C LEU A 114 34.94 40.35 18.45
N GLU A 115 35.67 39.26 18.65
CA GLU A 115 35.36 38.24 19.65
C GLU A 115 35.57 38.85 21.05
N LYS A 116 34.53 38.91 21.88
CA LYS A 116 34.58 39.60 23.18
C LYS A 116 35.41 38.86 24.24
N ASN A 117 35.62 37.56 24.06
CA ASN A 117 36.41 36.71 24.96
C ASN A 117 37.45 35.91 24.16
N PRO A 118 38.48 36.56 23.58
CA PRO A 118 39.56 35.82 22.96
C PRO A 118 40.21 34.92 24.01
N LEU A 119 40.61 33.71 23.61
CA LEU A 119 41.35 32.82 24.50
C LEU A 119 42.59 33.55 25.03
N PRO A 120 42.97 33.34 26.32
CA PRO A 120 44.19 33.91 26.86
C PRO A 120 45.39 33.56 25.98
N THR A 121 46.25 34.54 25.68
CA THR A 121 47.48 34.28 24.92
C THR A 121 48.44 33.43 25.76
N ALA A 122 49.33 32.68 25.09
CA ALA A 122 50.30 31.82 25.77
C ALA A 122 51.17 32.58 26.78
N GLU A 123 51.41 33.87 26.54
CA GLU A 123 52.14 34.78 27.42
C GLU A 123 51.37 35.03 28.73
N ILE A 124 50.08 35.37 28.65
CA ILE A 124 49.21 35.59 29.81
C ILE A 124 49.13 34.31 30.66
N ILE A 125 49.01 33.15 30.02
CA ILE A 125 48.99 31.85 30.71
C ILE A 125 50.33 31.57 31.40
N ALA A 126 51.46 31.92 30.77
CA ALA A 126 52.78 31.71 31.34
C ALA A 126 53.07 32.64 32.52
N GLU A 127 52.55 33.86 32.49
CA GLU A 127 52.68 34.84 33.57
C GLU A 127 51.85 34.44 34.80
N GLU A 128 50.60 33.99 34.61
CA GLU A 128 49.75 33.50 35.71
C GLU A 128 50.33 32.24 36.38
N LYS A 129 51.01 31.36 35.62
CA LYS A 129 51.70 30.19 36.16
C LYS A 129 52.97 30.52 36.97
N ARG A 130 53.48 31.75 36.88
CA ARG A 130 54.68 32.20 37.61
C ARG A 130 54.34 32.92 38.92
N ALA A 131 53.08 33.31 39.12
CA ALA A 131 52.56 33.86 40.38
C ALA A 131 52.17 32.74 41.35
#